data_AF-A0A1X7VJ95-F1
#
_entry.id   AF-A0A1X7VJ95-F1
#
_cell.length_a   1.000
_cell.length_b   1.000
_cell.length_c   1.000
_cell.angle_alpha   90.00
_cell.angle_beta   90.00
_cell.angle_gamma   90.00
#
_symmetry.space_group_name_H-M   'P 1'
#
loop_
_entity.id
_entity.type
_entity.pdbx_description
1 polymer ?
#
loop_
_entity_poly.entity_id
_entity_poly.type
_entity_poly.pdbx_seq_one_letter_code
_entity_poly.pdbx_strand_id
1 'polypeptide(L)'
;HSSFTPLCITIDGLVGNEIRHFMGRLTDRLTIKWDLQYSTTLNWIRARLLFALIRATNLCLTGSKSKWRGLHTEDGTGINPLHFY
;
A
#
# COMPACT_ATOMS: atom_id res chain seq x y z
N HIS A 1 7.85 -21.66 -11.60
CA HIS A 1 8.69 -20.45 -11.54
C HIS A 1 7.75 -19.24 -11.51
N SER A 2 7.70 -18.50 -10.40
CA SER A 2 6.88 -17.28 -10.29
C SER A 2 7.82 -16.09 -10.25
N SER A 3 7.69 -15.17 -11.20
CA SER A 3 8.46 -13.92 -11.22
C SER A 3 7.76 -12.89 -10.34
N PHE A 4 8.50 -12.24 -9.45
CA PHE A 4 8.03 -11.09 -8.69
C PHE A 4 8.37 -9.81 -9.44
N THR A 5 7.41 -8.90 -9.55
CA THR A 5 7.56 -7.60 -10.25
C THR A 5 7.39 -6.48 -9.23
N PRO A 6 8.48 -5.95 -8.65
CA PRO A 6 8.41 -4.91 -7.64
C PRO A 6 7.84 -3.59 -8.17
N LEU A 7 6.71 -3.17 -7.62
CA LEU A 7 6.13 -1.85 -7.87
C LEU A 7 6.79 -0.80 -6.98
N CYS A 8 7.98 -0.33 -7.36
CA CYS A 8 8.75 0.67 -6.60
C CYS A 8 8.48 2.12 -7.06
N ILE A 9 8.44 3.03 -6.07
CA ILE A 9 8.37 4.48 -6.27
C ILE A 9 9.45 5.10 -5.36
N THR A 10 10.20 6.08 -5.87
CA THR A 10 11.16 6.84 -5.06
C THR A 10 10.43 7.82 -4.13
N ILE A 11 11.14 8.30 -3.12
CA ILE A 11 10.68 9.39 -2.24
C ILE A 11 10.28 10.66 -3.01
N ASP A 12 10.99 10.98 -4.10
CA ASP A 12 10.68 12.12 -4.97
C ASP A 12 9.54 11.84 -5.97
N GLY A 13 8.89 10.66 -5.89
CA GLY A 13 7.78 10.27 -6.75
C GLY A 13 8.19 9.73 -8.12
N LEU A 14 9.49 9.46 -8.36
CA LEU A 14 9.89 8.78 -9.59
C LEU A 14 9.40 7.33 -9.57
N VAL A 15 8.74 6.97 -10.66
CA VAL A 15 8.15 5.65 -10.88
C VAL A 15 9.06 4.81 -11.76
N GLY A 16 9.37 3.61 -11.30
CA GLY A 16 10.17 2.63 -12.04
C GLY A 16 9.51 2.15 -13.34
N ASN A 17 10.26 1.43 -14.16
CA ASN A 17 9.76 0.99 -15.47
C ASN A 17 8.57 0.02 -15.36
N GLU A 18 8.63 -0.90 -14.39
CA GLU A 18 7.59 -1.91 -14.19
C GLU A 18 6.24 -1.30 -13.80
N ILE A 19 6.24 -0.36 -12.85
CA ILE A 19 5.03 0.33 -12.41
C ILE A 19 4.46 1.22 -13.52
N ARG A 20 5.32 1.81 -14.36
CA ARG A 20 4.92 2.60 -15.53
C ARG A 20 4.19 1.74 -16.56
N HIS A 21 4.74 0.57 -16.90
CA HIS A 21 4.08 -0.38 -17.79
C HIS A 21 2.77 -0.91 -17.20
N PHE A 22 2.76 -1.21 -15.90
CA PHE A 22 1.55 -1.62 -15.19
C PHE A 22 0.45 -0.55 -15.29
N MET A 23 0.76 0.71 -14.99
CA MET A 23 -0.19 1.82 -15.06
C MET A 23 -0.69 2.05 -16.48
N GLY A 24 0.18 1.95 -17.50
CA GLY A 24 -0.23 2.07 -18.90
C GLY A 24 -1.26 1.01 -19.28
N ARG A 25 -0.94 -0.28 -19.03
CA ARG A 25 -1.87 -1.38 -19.31
C ARG A 25 -3.19 -1.25 -18.55
N LEU A 26 -3.14 -0.78 -17.30
CA LEU A 26 -4.35 -0.56 -16.52
C LEU A 26 -5.18 0.58 -17.10
N THR A 27 -4.52 1.66 -17.53
CA THR A 27 -5.18 2.82 -18.11
C THR A 27 -5.88 2.45 -19.41
N ASP A 28 -5.21 1.75 -20.32
CA ASP A 28 -5.80 1.29 -21.59
C ASP A 28 -7.08 0.48 -21.39
N ARG A 29 -7.13 -0.36 -20.35
CA ARG A 29 -8.31 -1.16 -20.03
C ARG A 29 -9.43 -0.31 -19.42
N LEU A 30 -9.07 0.64 -18.55
CA LEU A 30 -10.05 1.47 -17.84
C LEU A 30 -10.65 2.56 -18.72
N THR A 31 -9.88 3.14 -19.66
CA THR A 31 -10.40 4.14 -20.60
C THR A 31 -11.50 3.54 -21.47
N ILE A 32 -11.30 2.32 -21.98
CA ILE A 32 -12.33 1.59 -22.75
C ILE A 32 -13.54 1.29 -21.87
N LYS A 33 -13.32 0.88 -20.62
CA LYS A 33 -14.40 0.50 -19.70
C LYS A 33 -15.27 1.68 -19.26
N TRP A 34 -14.66 2.84 -19.04
CA TRP A 34 -15.33 4.01 -18.45
C TRP A 34 -15.63 5.10 -19.46
N ASP A 35 -15.20 4.95 -20.71
CA ASP A 35 -15.31 5.96 -21.76
C ASP A 35 -14.75 7.33 -21.32
N LEU A 36 -13.56 7.28 -20.69
CA LEU A 36 -12.86 8.44 -20.16
C LEU A 36 -11.54 8.66 -20.88
N GLN A 37 -11.09 9.93 -20.93
CA GLN A 37 -9.80 10.29 -21.51
C GLN A 37 -8.64 9.58 -20.80
N TYR A 38 -7.64 9.16 -21.58
CA TYR A 38 -6.46 8.45 -21.08
C TYR A 38 -5.71 9.22 -19.99
N SER A 39 -5.46 10.51 -20.19
CA SER A 39 -4.79 11.37 -19.21
C SER A 39 -5.52 11.40 -17.86
N THR A 40 -6.84 11.57 -17.88
CA THR A 40 -7.69 11.61 -16.69
C THR A 40 -7.67 10.28 -15.95
N THR A 41 -7.86 9.18 -16.68
CA THR A 41 -7.82 7.82 -16.11
C THR A 41 -6.45 7.50 -15.52
N LEU A 42 -5.36 7.84 -16.21
CA LEU A 42 -4.00 7.62 -15.74
C LEU A 42 -3.69 8.43 -14.48
N ASN A 43 -4.14 9.68 -14.43
CA ASN A 43 -3.97 10.53 -13.24
C ASN A 43 -4.74 9.97 -12.03
N TRP A 44 -5.95 9.47 -12.26
CA TRP A 44 -6.74 8.80 -11.23
C TRP A 44 -6.06 7.53 -10.70
N ILE A 45 -5.52 6.69 -11.60
CA ILE A 45 -4.75 5.50 -11.22
C ILE A 45 -3.53 5.88 -10.38
N ARG A 46 -2.75 6.87 -10.83
CA ARG A 46 -1.56 7.37 -10.11
C ARG A 46 -1.92 7.80 -8.70
N ALA A 47 -2.96 8.63 -8.55
CA ALA A 47 -3.41 9.08 -7.24
C ALA A 47 -3.76 7.89 -6.32
N ARG A 48 -4.51 6.90 -6.83
CA ARG A 48 -4.85 5.70 -6.06
C ARG A 48 -3.65 4.88 -5.65
N LEU A 49 -2.67 4.72 -6.53
CA LEU A 49 -1.42 4.03 -6.22
C LEU A 49 -0.64 4.74 -5.12
N LEU A 50 -0.51 6.07 -5.20
CA LEU A 50 0.19 6.87 -4.19
C LEU A 50 -0.51 6.78 -2.83
N PHE A 51 -1.84 6.84 -2.78
CA PHE A 51 -2.58 6.62 -1.53
C PHE A 51 -2.36 5.22 -0.96
N ALA A 52 -2.33 4.19 -1.81
CA ALA A 52 -2.04 2.82 -1.38
C ALA A 52 -0.61 2.70 -0.82
N LEU A 53 0.37 3.33 -1.48
CA LEU A 53 1.75 3.37 -1.02
C LEU A 53 1.87 4.07 0.34
N ILE A 54 1.26 5.25 0.51
CA ILE A 54 1.26 5.98 1.78
C ILE A 54 0.66 5.10 2.89
N ARG A 55 -0.43 4.39 2.62
CA ARG A 55 -1.03 3.46 3.59
C ARG A 55 -0.12 2.28 3.93
N ALA A 56 0.55 1.70 2.94
CA ALA A 56 1.51 0.62 3.14
C ALA A 56 2.71 1.09 3.98
N THR A 57 3.27 2.26 3.66
CA THR A 57 4.35 2.89 4.43
C THR A 57 3.90 3.20 5.85
N ASN A 58 2.72 3.81 6.04
CA ASN A 58 2.18 4.10 7.35
C ASN A 58 1.98 2.81 8.17
N LEU A 59 1.50 1.73 7.56
CA LEU A 59 1.36 0.42 8.21
C LEU A 59 2.73 -0.18 8.57
N CYS A 60 3.74 -0.05 7.69
CA CYS A 60 5.09 -0.51 7.95
C CYS A 60 5.74 0.23 9.13
N LEU A 61 5.56 1.56 9.20
CA LEU A 61 6.12 2.40 10.25
C LEU A 61 5.40 2.24 11.59
N THR A 62 4.07 2.17 11.57
CA THR A 62 3.26 2.11 12.81
C THR A 62 3.04 0.68 13.31
N GLY A 63 3.47 -0.32 12.55
CA GLY A 63 3.21 -1.72 12.80
C GLY A 63 1.72 -2.08 12.60
N SER A 64 1.44 -3.38 12.52
CA SER A 64 0.06 -3.84 12.58
C SER A 64 -0.48 -3.56 13.99
N LYS A 65 -1.40 -2.59 14.10
CA LYS A 65 -2.25 -2.45 15.30
C LYS A 65 -3.30 -3.57 15.32
N SER A 66 -2.88 -4.82 15.18
CA SER A 66 -3.67 -5.94 15.67
C SER A 66 -3.91 -5.65 17.14
N LYS A 67 -5.17 -5.37 17.50
CA LYS A 67 -5.63 -5.21 18.88
C LYS A 67 -4.97 -6.35 19.65
N TRP A 68 -4.01 -6.04 20.52
CA TRP A 68 -3.25 -7.03 21.30
C TRP A 68 -4.29 -7.89 22.03
N ARG A 69 -4.65 -9.04 21.44
CA ARG A 69 -5.61 -10.00 22.00
C ARG A 69 -4.87 -11.29 22.26
N GLY A 70 -3.85 -11.18 23.09
CA GLY A 70 -3.00 -12.28 23.51
C GLY A 70 -1.77 -12.43 22.63
N LEU A 71 -0.74 -11.62 22.92
CA LEU A 71 0.54 -12.28 23.09
C LEU A 71 0.36 -13.06 24.39
N HIS A 72 0.06 -14.35 24.30
CA HIS A 72 0.23 -15.22 25.45
C HIS A 72 1.73 -15.32 25.65
N THR A 73 2.29 -14.33 26.35
CA THR A 73 3.62 -14.43 26.92
C THR A 73 3.46 -15.43 28.05
N GLU A 74 3.98 -16.63 27.82
CA GLU A 74 3.99 -17.75 28.79
C GLU A 74 4.86 -17.39 30.01
N ASP A 75 5.66 -16.34 29.89
CA ASP A 75 6.48 -15.78 30.94
C ASP A 75 5.71 -14.65 31.62
N GLY A 76 5.33 -14.88 32.88
CA GLY A 76 4.43 -14.08 33.72
C GLY A 76 4.85 -12.65 34.06
N THR A 77 5.43 -11.89 33.12
CA THR A 77 5.73 -10.46 33.24
C THR A 77 4.76 -9.61 32.41
N GLY A 78 3.49 -10.00 32.39
CA GLY A 78 2.42 -9.19 31.81
C GLY A 78 2.27 -7.89 32.57
N ILE A 79 2.81 -6.80 32.01
CA ILE A 79 2.44 -5.43 32.40
C ILE A 79 0.93 -5.27 32.19
N ASN A 80 0.19 -5.33 33.28
CA ASN A 80 -1.25 -5.07 33.31
C ASN A 80 -1.49 -3.59 32.95
N PRO A 81 -2.19 -3.26 31.85
CA PRO A 81 -2.51 -1.87 31.51
C PRO A 81 -3.58 -1.25 32.42
N LEU A 82 -4.09 -2.00 33.42
CA LEU A 82 -5.10 -1.53 34.38
C LEU A 82 -4.50 -1.02 35.71
N HIS A 83 -3.18 -0.89 35.83
CA HIS A 83 -2.52 -0.33 37.02
C HIS A 83 -2.05 1.13 36.81
N PHE A 84 -2.79 1.90 36.02
CA PHE A 84 -2.59 3.34 35.85
C PHE A 84 -3.93 4.11 35.82
N TYR A 85 -4.89 3.68 36.65
CA TYR A 85 -6.03 4.48 37.07
C TYR A 85 -6.36 4.19 38.52
#